data_AF-A0A6A2Y695-F1
#
_entry.id   AF-A0A6A2Y695-F1
#
_cell.length_a   1.000
_cell.length_b   1.000
_cell.length_c   1.000
_cell.angle_alpha   90.00
_cell.angle_beta   90.00
_cell.angle_gamma   90.00
#
_symmetry.space_group_name_H-M   'P 1'
#
loop_
_entity.id
_entity.type
_entity.pdbx_description
1 polymer ?
#
loop_
_entity_poly.entity_id
_entity_poly.type
_entity_poly.pdbx_seq_one_letter_code
_entity_poly.pdbx_strand_id
1 'polypeptide(L)' 'MELIKVVSKEADGGGAMRHSIGGWLIGLHRNIGRCSTIQAELHAMLDGFLMAWDQGIRHVEVEIGDSEVVRILKTSS' A
#
# COMPACT_ATOMS: atom_id res chain seq x y z
N MET A 1 -11.61 -38.96 -1.17
CA MET A 1 -10.89 -38.06 -2.09
C MET A 1 -10.85 -36.70 -1.43
N GLU A 2 -9.75 -36.38 -0.74
CA GLU A 2 -9.57 -35.06 -0.14
C GLU A 2 -9.05 -34.09 -1.21
N LEU A 3 -9.77 -33.01 -1.43
CA LEU A 3 -9.32 -31.87 -2.23
C LEU A 3 -8.35 -31.06 -1.37
N ILE A 4 -7.04 -31.25 -1.59
CA ILE A 4 -6.02 -30.36 -1.05
C ILE A 4 -6.06 -29.07 -1.89
N LYS A 5 -6.74 -28.04 -1.38
CA LYS A 5 -6.71 -26.71 -1.98
C LYS A 5 -5.33 -26.09 -1.70
N VAL A 6 -4.41 -26.20 -2.65
CA VAL A 6 -3.17 -25.43 -2.62
C VAL A 6 -3.53 -23.97 -2.87
N VAL A 7 -3.67 -23.17 -1.81
CA VAL A 7 -3.84 -21.73 -1.91
C VAL A 7 -2.44 -21.12 -2.04
N SER A 8 -2.08 -20.61 -3.21
CA SER A 8 -0.96 -19.69 -3.30
C SER A 8 -1.39 -18.38 -2.66
N LYS A 9 -0.69 -17.96 -1.61
CA LYS A 9 -0.93 -16.66 -0.97
C LYS A 9 -0.41 -15.58 -1.92
N GLU A 10 -1.32 -14.96 -2.65
CA GLU A 10 -1.03 -13.75 -3.43
C GLU A 10 -1.25 -12.53 -2.54
N ALA A 11 -0.41 -11.53 -2.72
CA ALA A 11 -0.51 -10.25 -2.08
C ALA A 11 -1.20 -9.28 -3.02
N ASP A 12 -2.20 -8.58 -2.48
CA ASP A 12 -2.82 -7.44 -3.09
C ASP A 12 -2.44 -6.20 -2.26
N GLY A 13 -2.11 -5.12 -2.95
CA GLY A 13 -1.91 -3.80 -2.37
C GLY A 13 -3.19 -3.00 -2.48
N GLY A 14 -3.63 -2.41 -1.38
CA GLY A 14 -4.79 -1.52 -1.33
C GLY A 14 -4.45 -0.21 -0.64
N GLY A 15 -5.22 0.83 -0.93
CA GLY A 15 -5.06 2.12 -0.27
C GLY A 15 -6.20 3.07 -0.60
N ALA A 16 -6.25 4.19 0.11
CA ALA A 16 -7.20 5.25 -0.17
C ALA A 16 -6.52 6.61 0.02
N MET A 17 -6.67 7.48 -0.97
CA MET A 17 -6.36 8.90 -0.81
C MET A 17 -7.59 9.64 -0.32
N ARG A 18 -7.39 10.52 0.66
CA ARG A 18 -8.45 11.32 1.27
C ARG A 18 -8.03 12.78 1.34
N HIS A 19 -9.00 13.69 1.28
CA HIS A 19 -8.81 15.09 1.59
C HIS A 19 -8.49 15.25 3.08
N SER A 20 -7.80 16.32 3.44
CA SER A 20 -7.48 16.68 4.84
C SER A 20 -8.70 16.86 5.75
N ILE A 21 -9.92 16.97 5.18
CA ILE A 21 -11.18 17.05 5.93
C ILE A 21 -11.86 15.67 6.09
N GLY A 22 -11.17 14.59 5.71
CA GLY A 22 -11.64 13.21 5.82
C GLY A 22 -12.44 12.69 4.62
N GLY A 23 -12.70 13.51 3.59
CA GLY A 23 -13.41 13.10 2.39
C GLY A 23 -12.59 12.14 1.52
N TRP A 24 -13.21 11.09 0.98
CA TRP A 24 -12.55 10.19 0.04
C TRP A 24 -12.28 10.88 -1.31
N LEU A 25 -11.08 10.69 -1.85
CA LEU A 25 -10.72 11.14 -3.19
C LEU A 25 -10.68 9.96 -4.15
N ILE A 26 -9.80 8.99 -3.89
CA ILE A 26 -9.51 7.89 -4.81
C ILE A 26 -9.14 6.63 -4.02
N GLY A 27 -9.62 5.47 -4.47
CA GLY A 27 -9.17 4.15 -4.00
C GLY A 27 -8.07 3.57 -4.89
N LEU A 28 -7.10 2.90 -4.28
CA LEU A 28 -6.01 2.18 -4.93
C LEU A 28 -6.20 0.69 -4.72
N HIS A 29 -6.03 -0.09 -5.79
CA HIS A 29 -5.99 -1.54 -5.72
C HIS A 29 -5.04 -2.06 -6.80
N ARG A 30 -4.11 -2.92 -6.39
CA ARG A 30 -3.14 -3.55 -7.29
C ARG A 30 -2.90 -4.99 -6.86
N ASN A 31 -2.97 -5.91 -7.81
CA ASN A 31 -2.43 -7.25 -7.60
C ASN A 31 -0.89 -7.18 -7.70
N ILE A 32 -0.20 -7.58 -6.63
CA ILE A 32 1.27 -7.52 -6.52
C ILE A 32 1.87 -8.91 -6.81
N GLY A 33 1.08 -9.98 -6.65
CA GLY A 33 1.54 -11.35 -6.79
C GLY A 33 2.19 -11.85 -5.49
N ARG A 34 3.20 -12.72 -5.58
CA ARG A 34 3.85 -13.26 -4.36
C ARG A 34 4.89 -12.29 -3.80
N CYS A 35 4.61 -11.71 -2.65
CA CYS A 35 5.59 -10.91 -1.90
C CYS A 35 5.33 -11.00 -0.38
N SER A 36 6.25 -10.44 0.43
CA SER A 36 6.05 -10.28 1.87
C SER A 36 5.05 -9.16 2.18
N THR A 37 4.54 -9.11 3.41
CA THR A 37 3.68 -8.01 3.88
C THR A 37 4.36 -6.65 3.72
N ILE A 38 5.64 -6.56 4.13
CA ILE A 38 6.45 -5.34 3.99
C ILE A 38 6.55 -4.92 2.52
N GLN A 39 6.80 -5.87 1.61
CA GLN A 39 6.84 -5.57 0.17
C GLN A 39 5.47 -5.10 -0.33
N ALA A 40 4.37 -5.71 0.12
CA ALA A 40 3.03 -5.32 -0.28
C ALA A 40 2.70 -3.88 0.14
N GLU A 41 3.03 -3.51 1.38
CA GLU A 41 2.80 -2.15 1.89
C GLU A 41 3.70 -1.12 1.20
N LEU A 42 4.97 -1.43 0.95
CA LEU A 42 5.86 -0.53 0.20
C LEU A 42 5.38 -0.32 -1.24
N HIS A 43 4.85 -1.35 -1.89
CA HIS A 43 4.24 -1.24 -3.22
C HIS A 43 2.99 -0.36 -3.19
N ALA A 44 2.09 -0.58 -2.24
CA ALA A 44 0.89 0.25 -2.08
C ALA A 44 1.24 1.73 -1.82
N MET A 45 2.29 1.99 -1.02
CA MET A 45 2.78 3.35 -0.76
C MET A 45 3.37 4.00 -2.01
N LEU A 46 4.17 3.26 -2.79
CA LEU A 46 4.71 3.75 -4.07
C LEU A 46 3.59 4.13 -5.03
N ASP A 47 2.58 3.27 -5.18
CA ASP A 47 1.43 3.53 -6.05
C ASP A 47 0.66 4.78 -5.58
N GLY A 48 0.47 4.94 -4.26
CA GLY A 48 -0.13 6.13 -3.67
C GLY A 48 0.65 7.41 -3.94
N PHE A 49 1.99 7.38 -3.85
CA PHE A 49 2.84 8.52 -4.14
C PHE A 49 2.87 8.90 -5.61
N LEU A 50 2.96 7.93 -6.52
CA LEU A 50 2.89 8.19 -7.95
C LEU A 50 1.56 8.87 -8.31
N MET A 51 0.46 8.37 -7.76
CA MET A 51 -0.85 8.97 -8.00
C MET A 51 -0.97 10.38 -7.40
N ALA A 52 -0.49 10.60 -6.17
CA ALA A 52 -0.47 11.94 -5.58
C ALA A 52 0.38 12.91 -6.43
N TRP A 53 1.53 12.44 -6.92
CA TRP A 53 2.42 13.22 -7.77
C TRP A 53 1.74 13.68 -9.07
N ASP A 54 1.10 12.74 -9.76
CA ASP A 54 0.36 13.00 -11.01
C ASP A 54 -0.82 13.96 -10.81
N GLN A 55 -1.44 13.95 -9.62
CA GLN A 55 -2.50 14.88 -9.23
C GLN A 55 -1.98 16.26 -8.78
N GLY A 56 -0.67 16.51 -8.81
CA GLY A 56 -0.09 17.78 -8.35
C GLY A 56 -0.01 17.93 -6.83
N ILE A 57 -0.35 16.88 -6.06
CA ILE A 57 -0.27 16.88 -4.60
C ILE A 57 1.20 16.72 -4.21
N ARG A 58 1.69 17.58 -3.31
CA ARG A 58 3.09 17.59 -2.87
C ARG A 58 3.26 17.43 -1.36
N HIS A 59 2.17 17.54 -0.62
CA HIS A 59 2.13 17.26 0.82
C HIS A 59 1.15 16.10 1.03
N VAL A 60 1.69 14.98 1.49
CA VAL A 60 0.93 13.75 1.73
C VAL A 60 1.24 13.25 3.13
N GLU A 61 0.21 12.97 3.90
CA GLU A 61 0.31 12.21 5.14
C GLU A 61 -0.02 10.75 4.84
N VAL A 62 0.84 9.84 5.27
CA VAL A 62 0.69 8.40 4.99
C VAL A 62 0.41 7.68 6.28
N GLU A 63 -0.71 6.97 6.32
CA GLU A 63 -1.04 6.03 7.39
C GLU A 63 -0.62 4.62 6.95
N ILE A 64 0.25 3.98 7.74
CA ILE A 64 0.82 2.66 7.45
C ILE A 64 0.48 1.74 8.62
N GLY A 65 -0.04 0.55 8.31
CA GLY A 65 -0.48 -0.44 9.30
C GLY A 65 0.65 -1.25 9.93
N ASP A 66 1.77 -1.42 9.23
CA ASP A 66 2.93 -2.17 9.73
C ASP A 66 4.01 -1.24 10.33
N SER A 67 4.28 -1.43 11.63
CA SER A 67 5.29 -0.65 12.34
C SER A 67 6.72 -0.91 11.85
N GLU A 68 6.99 -2.07 11.24
CA GLU A 68 8.28 -2.40 10.66
C GLU A 68 8.53 -1.60 9.38
N VAL A 69 7.49 -1.40 8.56
CA VAL A 69 7.56 -0.51 7.38
C VAL A 69 7.86 0.93 7.83
N VAL A 70 7.17 1.41 8.87
CA VAL A 70 7.45 2.74 9.45
C VAL A 70 8.90 2.84 9.94
N ARG A 71 9.42 1.79 10.59
CA ARG A 71 10.81 1.74 11.06
C ARG A 71 11.79 1.83 9.88
N ILE A 72 11.61 1.03 8.83
CA ILE A 72 12.46 1.04 7.64
C ILE A 72 12.53 2.43 7.00
N LEU A 73 11.37 3.08 6.84
CA LEU A 73 11.27 4.40 6.21
C LEU A 73 11.92 5.51 7.05
N LYS A 74 11.81 5.43 8.38
CA LYS A 74 12.44 6.41 9.28
C LYS A 74 13.93 6.20 9.49
N THR A 75 14.44 4.99 9.24
CA THR A 75 15.88 4.66 9.44
C THR A 75 16.73 5.05 8.23
N SER A 76 16.11 5.34 7.08
CA SER A 76 16.80 5.78 5.87
C SER A 76 17.13 7.28 5.97
N SER A 77 18.14 7.64 6.76
CA SER A 77 18.75 8.98 6.85
C SER A 77 20.21 8.95 6.42
#